data_AF-A0A225DQD4-F1
#
_entry.id   AF-A0A225DQD4-F1
#
_cell.length_a   1.000
_cell.length_b   1.000
_cell.length_c   1.000
_cell.angle_alpha   90.00
_cell.angle_beta   90.00
_cell.angle_gamma   90.00
#
_symmetry.space_group_name_H-M   'P 1'
#
loop_
_entity.id
_entity.type
_entity.pdbx_description
1 polymer ?
#
loop_
_entity_poly.entity_id
_entity_poly.type
_entity_poly.pdbx_seq_one_letter_code
_entity_poly.pdbx_strand_id
1 'polypeptide(L)'
;MKLLLDLLLLAGRAEDARTLLDRAELRRNPDGLGLYDLPATDGTRRWAYRFQAYDWFDLCQSAGVGAYDRAADALARLDDRFRREEAGVRAAVIPGLTWRLAAEAGLGAAPAAVPAATYVRIGREQFVGLAVQRAVLDVERADLCVVGSTLLLEQGRAEAAAAPLGRAADLYPRAAAAPARPGWPLAVRLLAATR
;
A
#
# COMPACT_ATOMS: atom_id res chain seq x y z
N MET A 1 -7.33 7.33 -20.46
CA MET A 1 -5.91 6.99 -20.63
C MET A 1 -5.47 5.79 -19.78
N LYS A 2 -5.83 5.71 -18.48
CA LYS A 2 -5.54 4.53 -17.62
C LYS A 2 -5.90 3.18 -18.26
N LEU A 3 -7.13 3.03 -18.76
CA LEU A 3 -7.58 1.80 -19.44
C LEU A 3 -6.71 1.43 -20.64
N LEU A 4 -6.24 2.41 -21.42
CA LEU A 4 -5.37 2.14 -22.56
C LEU A 4 -3.99 1.64 -22.11
N LEU A 5 -3.40 2.25 -21.07
CA LEU A 5 -2.12 1.80 -20.49
C LEU A 5 -2.24 0.37 -19.96
N ASP A 6 -3.32 0.08 -19.24
CA ASP A 6 -3.60 -1.26 -18.70
C ASP A 6 -3.73 -2.31 -19.82
N LEU A 7 -4.54 -2.01 -20.86
CA LEU A 7 -4.69 -2.90 -22.02
C LEU A 7 -3.37 -3.11 -22.77
N LEU A 8 -2.53 -2.09 -22.91
CA LEU A 8 -1.22 -2.22 -23.55
C LEU A 8 -0.29 -3.14 -22.75
N LEU A 9 -0.24 -2.98 -21.43
CA LEU A 9 0.59 -3.83 -20.57
C LEU A 9 0.09 -5.27 -20.55
N LEU A 10 -1.23 -5.49 -20.45
CA LEU A 10 -1.84 -6.83 -20.53
C LEU A 10 -1.59 -7.51 -21.89
N ALA A 11 -1.51 -6.73 -22.97
CA ALA A 11 -1.18 -7.23 -24.30
C ALA A 11 0.33 -7.43 -24.55
N GLY A 12 1.20 -7.23 -23.54
CA GLY A 12 2.65 -7.31 -23.69
C GLY A 12 3.26 -6.15 -24.50
N ARG A 13 2.50 -5.10 -24.78
CA ARG A 13 2.94 -3.91 -25.54
C ARG A 13 3.59 -2.87 -24.63
N ALA A 14 4.63 -3.29 -23.89
CA ALA A 14 5.29 -2.45 -22.90
C ALA A 14 5.96 -1.20 -23.52
N GLU A 15 6.49 -1.30 -24.74
CA GLU A 15 7.10 -0.16 -25.45
C GLU A 15 6.10 0.94 -25.83
N ASP A 16 4.89 0.56 -26.20
CA ASP A 16 3.82 1.51 -26.49
C ASP A 16 3.32 2.18 -25.21
N ALA A 17 3.21 1.41 -24.12
CA ALA A 17 2.92 1.96 -22.81
C ALA A 17 3.99 2.98 -22.38
N ARG A 18 5.28 2.68 -22.62
CA ARG A 18 6.39 3.61 -22.38
C ARG A 18 6.23 4.90 -23.16
N THR A 19 5.93 4.79 -24.46
CA THR A 19 5.71 5.94 -25.34
C THR A 19 4.57 6.84 -24.83
N LEU A 20 3.51 6.26 -24.27
CA LEU A 20 2.44 7.03 -23.64
C LEU A 20 2.89 7.69 -22.33
N LEU A 21 3.60 6.98 -21.46
CA LEU A 21 4.09 7.48 -20.16
C LEU A 21 5.14 8.58 -20.30
N ASP A 22 5.94 8.53 -21.37
CA ASP A 22 7.02 9.49 -21.62
C ASP A 22 6.54 10.81 -22.26
N ARG A 23 5.23 10.93 -22.55
CA ARG A 23 4.62 12.19 -23.00
C ARG A 23 4.89 13.33 -22.01
N ALA A 24 5.26 14.49 -22.54
CA ALA A 24 5.67 15.64 -21.74
C ALA A 24 4.58 16.13 -20.77
N GLU A 25 3.31 15.93 -21.10
CA GLU A 25 2.18 16.27 -20.24
C GLU A 25 2.15 15.39 -18.98
N LEU A 26 2.35 14.07 -19.14
CA LEU A 26 2.34 13.12 -18.02
C LEU A 26 3.58 13.24 -17.17
N ARG A 27 4.76 13.47 -17.77
CA ARG A 27 5.99 13.72 -17.01
C ARG A 27 5.93 14.99 -16.18
N ARG A 28 5.29 16.06 -16.68
CA ARG A 28 5.11 17.32 -15.93
C ARG A 28 4.05 17.21 -14.84
N ASN A 29 3.05 16.37 -15.03
CA ASN A 29 1.98 16.15 -14.07
C ASN A 29 1.64 14.66 -13.93
N PRO A 30 2.46 13.88 -13.21
CA PRO A 30 2.22 12.45 -13.03
C PRO A 30 0.90 12.20 -12.29
N ASP A 31 0.50 13.12 -11.40
CA ASP A 31 -0.77 13.10 -10.66
C ASP A 31 -2.00 13.28 -11.54
N GLY A 32 -1.84 13.80 -12.76
CA GLY A 32 -2.93 13.95 -13.73
C GLY A 32 -3.55 12.61 -14.17
N LEU A 33 -2.84 11.49 -13.99
CA LEU A 33 -3.38 10.16 -14.28
C LEU A 33 -4.30 9.61 -13.17
N GLY A 34 -4.23 10.22 -11.98
CA GLY A 34 -5.00 9.83 -10.80
C GLY A 34 -4.54 8.52 -10.18
N LEU A 35 -5.48 7.81 -9.56
CA LEU A 35 -5.18 6.59 -8.80
C LEU A 35 -5.61 5.35 -9.60
N TYR A 36 -4.90 4.25 -9.43
CA TYR A 36 -5.20 2.94 -9.99
C TYR A 36 -5.64 2.02 -8.87
N ASP A 37 -6.85 1.45 -9.02
CA ASP A 37 -7.41 0.50 -8.07
C ASP A 37 -7.15 -0.91 -8.61
N LEU A 38 -6.23 -1.64 -7.98
CA LEU A 38 -5.96 -3.04 -8.31
C LEU A 38 -6.94 -3.91 -7.51
N PRO A 39 -7.96 -4.51 -8.16
CA PRO A 39 -8.93 -5.32 -7.45
C PRO A 39 -8.28 -6.57 -6.90
N ALA A 40 -8.63 -6.93 -5.67
CA ALA A 40 -8.19 -8.15 -5.02
C ALA A 40 -9.36 -8.81 -4.27
N THR A 41 -9.28 -10.13 -4.18
CA THR A 41 -10.30 -10.95 -3.53
C THR A 41 -9.62 -12.07 -2.76
N ASP A 42 -10.12 -12.35 -1.56
CA ASP A 42 -9.77 -13.56 -0.80
C ASP A 42 -10.78 -14.70 -1.03
N GLY A 43 -11.66 -14.54 -2.03
CA GLY A 43 -12.79 -15.42 -2.34
C GLY A 43 -14.10 -14.99 -1.66
N THR A 44 -14.03 -14.29 -0.53
CA THR A 44 -15.20 -13.88 0.26
C THR A 44 -15.37 -12.37 0.38
N ARG A 45 -14.27 -11.62 0.39
CA ARG A 45 -14.22 -10.18 0.55
C ARG A 45 -13.52 -9.57 -0.65
N ARG A 46 -14.16 -8.53 -1.20
CA ARG A 46 -13.58 -7.69 -2.25
C ARG A 46 -12.91 -6.49 -1.58
N TRP A 47 -11.68 -6.23 -1.99
CA TRP A 47 -10.92 -5.05 -1.60
C TRP A 47 -10.06 -4.64 -2.80
N ALA A 48 -9.38 -3.50 -2.71
CA ALA A 48 -8.50 -3.05 -3.78
C ALA A 48 -7.28 -2.36 -3.17
N TYR A 49 -6.11 -2.58 -3.79
CA TYR A 49 -4.97 -1.72 -3.55
C TYR A 49 -5.10 -0.46 -4.35
N ARG A 50 -4.67 0.66 -3.78
CA ARG A 50 -4.79 1.96 -4.44
C ARG A 50 -3.41 2.58 -4.62
N PHE A 51 -2.97 2.62 -5.86
CA PHE A 51 -1.66 3.16 -6.22
C PHE A 51 -1.78 4.47 -6.97
N GLN A 52 -0.71 5.25 -6.99
CA GLN A 52 -0.54 6.24 -8.04
C GLN A 52 -0.46 5.49 -9.38
N ALA A 53 -1.45 5.69 -10.26
CA ALA A 53 -1.48 5.10 -11.59
C ALA A 53 -0.19 5.31 -12.40
N TYR A 54 0.38 6.51 -12.43
CA TYR A 54 1.60 6.81 -13.18
C TYR A 54 2.77 5.95 -12.70
N ASP A 55 3.05 5.96 -11.40
CA ASP A 55 4.17 5.21 -10.84
C ASP A 55 3.94 3.69 -10.92
N TRP A 56 2.69 3.24 -10.78
CA TRP A 56 2.33 1.83 -10.96
C TRP A 56 2.56 1.36 -12.40
N PHE A 57 2.09 2.12 -13.39
CA PHE A 57 2.29 1.76 -14.80
C PHE A 57 3.76 1.89 -15.22
N ASP A 58 4.51 2.87 -14.70
CA ASP A 58 5.95 3.00 -14.93
C ASP A 58 6.73 1.82 -14.34
N LEU A 59 6.35 1.35 -13.14
CA LEU A 59 6.88 0.15 -12.51
C LEU A 59 6.62 -1.10 -13.38
N CYS A 60 5.37 -1.36 -13.73
CA CYS A 60 4.99 -2.54 -14.52
C CYS A 60 5.64 -2.54 -15.91
N GLN A 61 5.66 -1.39 -16.58
CA GLN A 61 6.28 -1.23 -17.88
C GLN A 61 7.79 -1.50 -17.81
N SER A 62 8.46 -0.87 -16.85
CA SER A 62 9.93 -0.98 -16.70
C SER A 62 10.34 -2.40 -16.33
N ALA A 63 9.64 -3.04 -15.40
CA ALA A 63 9.86 -4.44 -15.05
C ALA A 63 9.62 -5.36 -16.25
N GLY A 64 8.54 -5.15 -17.00
CA GLY A 64 8.18 -5.97 -18.17
C GLY A 64 9.21 -5.97 -19.31
N VAL A 65 10.06 -4.94 -19.40
CA VAL A 65 11.17 -4.86 -20.39
C VAL A 65 12.55 -5.09 -19.76
N GLY A 66 12.62 -5.48 -18.48
CA GLY A 66 13.89 -5.69 -17.77
C GLY A 66 14.67 -4.42 -17.44
N ALA A 67 14.03 -3.24 -17.50
CA ALA A 67 14.63 -1.97 -17.11
C ALA A 67 14.59 -1.79 -15.58
N TYR A 68 15.31 -2.66 -14.86
CA TYR A 68 15.17 -2.82 -13.41
C TYR A 68 15.56 -1.59 -12.59
N ASP A 69 16.51 -0.76 -13.05
CA ASP A 69 16.85 0.49 -12.36
C ASP A 69 15.66 1.46 -12.34
N ARG A 70 14.99 1.63 -13.49
CA ARG A 70 13.78 2.46 -13.60
C ARG A 70 12.61 1.88 -12.79
N ALA A 71 12.48 0.55 -12.78
CA ALA A 71 11.50 -0.12 -11.94
C ALA A 71 11.76 0.15 -10.44
N ALA A 72 13.02 0.11 -10.01
CA ALA A 72 13.40 0.43 -8.64
C ALA A 72 13.09 1.90 -8.28
N ASP A 73 13.33 2.84 -9.19
CA ASP A 73 12.96 4.25 -9.00
C ASP A 73 11.44 4.43 -8.85
N ALA A 74 10.65 3.78 -9.70
CA ALA A 74 9.19 3.81 -9.61
C ALA A 74 8.68 3.22 -8.29
N LEU A 75 9.27 2.11 -7.85
CA LEU A 75 8.97 1.49 -6.57
C LEU A 75 9.30 2.41 -5.38
N ALA A 76 10.43 3.11 -5.43
CA ALA A 76 10.85 4.05 -4.40
C ALA A 76 9.87 5.24 -4.28
N ARG A 77 9.36 5.75 -5.41
CA ARG A 77 8.34 6.82 -5.42
C ARG A 77 7.01 6.35 -4.81
N LEU A 78 6.59 5.11 -5.09
CA LEU A 78 5.40 4.52 -4.46
C LEU A 78 5.57 4.36 -2.94
N ASP A 79 6.70 3.83 -2.46
CA ASP A 79 6.96 3.68 -1.01
C ASP A 79 7.04 5.05 -0.32
N ASP A 80 7.69 6.06 -0.91
CA ASP A 80 7.71 7.42 -0.36
C ASP A 80 6.30 8.01 -0.23
N ARG A 81 5.44 7.81 -1.23
CA ARG A 81 4.04 8.26 -1.16
C ARG A 81 3.28 7.56 -0.04
N PHE A 82 3.41 6.25 0.10
CA PHE A 82 2.75 5.52 1.19
C PHE A 82 3.26 5.92 2.57
N ARG A 83 4.55 6.23 2.72
CA ARG A 83 5.10 6.77 3.97
C ARG A 83 4.51 8.14 4.31
N ARG A 84 4.33 9.00 3.31
CA ARG A 84 3.66 10.31 3.50
C ARG A 84 2.19 10.15 3.87
N GLU A 85 1.50 9.20 3.26
CA GLU A 85 0.10 8.89 3.61
C GLU A 85 0.00 8.32 5.03
N GLU A 86 0.87 7.38 5.40
CA GLU A 86 0.97 6.84 6.76
C GLU A 86 1.22 7.95 7.79
N ALA A 87 2.15 8.87 7.49
CA ALA A 87 2.43 10.02 8.36
C ALA A 87 1.20 10.91 8.55
N GLY A 88 0.42 11.14 7.48
CA GLY A 88 -0.85 11.87 7.54
C GLY A 88 -1.90 11.16 8.40
N VAL A 89 -2.11 9.86 8.19
CA VAL A 89 -3.03 9.04 8.99
C VAL A 89 -2.59 9.05 10.46
N ARG A 90 -1.30 8.86 10.74
CA ARG A 90 -0.75 8.87 12.10
C ARG A 90 -0.96 10.22 12.79
N ALA A 91 -0.73 11.32 12.09
CA ALA A 91 -0.93 12.67 12.63
C ALA A 91 -2.41 12.93 12.97
N ALA A 92 -3.35 12.37 12.20
CA ALA A 92 -4.78 12.46 12.47
C ALA A 92 -5.24 11.58 13.64
N VAL A 93 -4.63 10.41 13.82
CA VAL A 93 -5.05 9.41 14.82
C VAL A 93 -4.60 9.75 16.25
N ILE A 94 -3.36 10.22 16.41
CA ILE A 94 -2.75 10.38 17.75
C ILE A 94 -3.54 11.34 18.66
N PRO A 95 -3.91 12.56 18.24
CA PRO A 95 -4.64 13.49 19.12
C PRO A 95 -6.01 12.96 19.51
N GLY A 96 -6.69 12.23 18.62
CA GLY A 96 -8.02 11.65 18.86
C GLY A 96 -8.01 10.53 19.90
N LEU A 97 -6.91 9.78 20.00
CA LEU A 97 -6.76 8.68 20.96
C LEU A 97 -6.71 9.15 22.40
N THR A 98 -5.87 10.14 22.70
CA THR A 98 -5.69 10.65 24.07
C THR A 98 -6.99 11.21 24.63
N TRP A 99 -7.72 12.00 23.83
CA TRP A 99 -9.02 12.52 24.23
C TRP A 99 -10.06 11.42 24.48
N ARG A 100 -10.10 10.40 23.62
CA ARG A 100 -11.08 9.31 23.73
C ARG A 100 -10.84 8.41 24.92
N LEU A 101 -9.59 8.04 25.20
CA LEU A 101 -9.25 7.26 26.39
C LEU A 101 -9.65 8.01 27.66
N ALA A 102 -9.47 9.33 27.71
CA ALA A 102 -9.92 10.16 28.83
C ALA A 102 -11.46 10.20 28.94
N ALA A 103 -12.17 10.31 27.80
CA ALA A 103 -13.63 10.32 27.78
C ALA A 103 -14.25 8.98 28.19
N GLU A 104 -13.71 7.85 27.72
CA GLU A 104 -14.17 6.51 28.10
C GLU A 104 -13.93 6.23 29.59
N ALA A 105 -12.77 6.62 30.13
CA ALA A 105 -12.48 6.52 31.56
C ALA A 105 -13.47 7.34 32.41
N GLY A 106 -13.84 8.54 31.96
CA GLY A 106 -14.81 9.40 32.64
C GLY A 106 -16.25 8.87 32.58
N LEU A 107 -16.67 8.32 31.43
CA LEU A 107 -18.04 7.82 31.23
C LEU A 107 -18.29 6.46 31.91
N GLY A 108 -17.25 5.63 32.06
CA GLY A 108 -17.35 4.39 32.85
C GLY A 108 -17.73 4.63 34.32
N ALA A 109 -17.55 5.85 34.82
CA ALA A 109 -17.93 6.24 36.18
C ALA A 109 -19.38 6.73 36.33
N ALA A 110 -20.13 6.97 35.24
CA ALA A 110 -21.45 7.60 35.27
C ALA A 110 -22.50 6.87 34.41
N PRO A 111 -23.27 5.90 34.97
CA PRO A 111 -24.16 5.03 34.19
C PRO A 111 -25.42 5.70 33.59
N ALA A 112 -25.67 6.99 33.80
CA ALA A 112 -26.91 7.66 33.40
C ALA A 112 -26.84 8.44 32.05
N ALA A 113 -25.72 8.43 31.34
CA ALA A 113 -25.51 9.32 30.17
C ALA A 113 -25.78 8.64 28.82
N VAL A 114 -27.04 8.29 28.52
CA VAL A 114 -27.45 7.66 27.25
C VAL A 114 -27.03 8.48 25.99
N PRO A 115 -27.14 9.82 25.94
CA PRO A 115 -26.71 10.60 24.77
C PRO A 115 -25.19 10.58 24.55
N ALA A 116 -24.41 10.49 25.63
CA ALA A 116 -22.95 10.44 25.55
C ALA A 116 -22.47 9.11 24.95
N ALA A 117 -23.19 8.01 25.21
CA ALA A 117 -22.88 6.70 24.64
C ALA A 117 -22.96 6.68 23.10
N THR A 118 -23.91 7.40 22.49
CA THR A 118 -24.02 7.50 21.03
C THR A 118 -22.83 8.23 20.42
N TYR A 119 -22.37 9.33 21.03
CA TYR A 119 -21.20 10.08 20.56
C TYR A 119 -19.92 9.25 20.63
N VAL A 120 -19.73 8.49 21.72
CA VAL A 120 -18.62 7.54 21.87
C VAL A 120 -18.63 6.49 20.76
N ARG A 121 -19.82 5.96 20.40
CA ARG A 121 -19.94 4.97 19.33
C ARG A 121 -19.54 5.53 17.96
N ILE A 122 -20.00 6.71 17.58
CA ILE A 122 -19.61 7.36 16.30
C ILE A 122 -18.10 7.56 16.27
N GLY A 123 -17.50 7.99 17.39
CA GLY A 123 -16.07 8.12 17.50
C GLY A 123 -15.33 6.79 17.30
N ARG A 124 -15.83 5.71 17.89
CA ARG A 124 -15.27 4.37 17.73
C ARG A 124 -15.28 3.89 16.28
N GLU A 125 -16.38 4.11 15.55
CA GLU A 125 -16.48 3.73 14.13
C GLU A 125 -15.41 4.44 13.27
N GLN A 126 -15.22 5.75 13.48
CA GLN A 126 -14.15 6.50 12.80
C GLN A 126 -12.75 6.00 13.17
N PHE A 127 -12.52 5.64 14.44
CA PHE A 127 -11.24 5.09 14.88
C PHE A 127 -10.93 3.76 14.19
N VAL A 128 -11.91 2.86 14.18
CA VAL A 128 -11.80 1.55 13.53
C VAL A 128 -11.51 1.75 12.05
N GLY A 129 -12.18 2.71 11.39
CA GLY A 129 -11.89 3.08 10.01
C GLY A 129 -10.42 3.48 9.79
N LEU A 130 -9.87 4.36 10.64
CA LEU A 130 -8.47 4.79 10.54
C LEU A 130 -7.48 3.66 10.87
N ALA A 131 -7.79 2.81 11.84
CA ALA A 131 -6.96 1.65 12.18
C ALA A 131 -6.92 0.63 11.03
N VAL A 132 -8.06 0.37 10.39
CA VAL A 132 -8.15 -0.47 9.19
C VAL A 132 -7.39 0.16 8.03
N GLN A 133 -7.54 1.47 7.78
CA GLN A 133 -6.80 2.18 6.73
C GLN A 133 -5.29 2.06 6.94
N ARG A 134 -4.81 2.26 8.18
CA ARG A 134 -3.39 2.07 8.52
C ARG A 134 -2.94 0.63 8.25
N ALA A 135 -3.73 -0.36 8.67
CA ALA A 135 -3.38 -1.75 8.45
C ALA A 135 -3.30 -2.09 6.96
N VAL A 136 -4.19 -1.54 6.12
CA VAL A 136 -4.13 -1.68 4.66
C VAL A 136 -2.84 -1.07 4.09
N LEU A 137 -2.43 0.13 4.53
CA LEU A 137 -1.17 0.75 4.11
C LEU A 137 0.05 -0.09 4.50
N ASP A 138 0.05 -0.71 5.68
CA ASP A 138 1.13 -1.61 6.10
C ASP A 138 1.21 -2.85 5.18
N VAL A 139 0.08 -3.41 4.74
CA VAL A 139 0.05 -4.50 3.75
C VAL A 139 0.55 -4.03 2.38
N GLU A 140 0.06 -2.90 1.87
CA GLU A 140 0.47 -2.35 0.58
C GLU A 140 1.99 -2.15 0.52
N ARG A 141 2.58 -1.59 1.57
CA ARG A 141 4.02 -1.41 1.67
C ARG A 141 4.78 -2.72 1.80
N ALA A 142 4.24 -3.69 2.53
CA ALA A 142 4.84 -5.01 2.65
C ALA A 142 4.83 -5.75 1.30
N ASP A 143 3.72 -5.69 0.56
CA ASP A 143 3.59 -6.24 -0.78
C ASP A 143 4.55 -5.55 -1.77
N LEU A 144 4.70 -4.21 -1.71
CA LEU A 144 5.72 -3.53 -2.52
C LEU A 144 7.14 -3.97 -2.19
N CYS A 145 7.45 -4.23 -0.91
CA CYS A 145 8.75 -4.79 -0.53
C CYS A 145 8.95 -6.18 -1.13
N VAL A 146 7.90 -7.02 -1.18
CA VAL A 146 7.95 -8.33 -1.84
C VAL A 146 8.19 -8.18 -3.35
N VAL A 147 7.46 -7.28 -4.01
CA VAL A 147 7.67 -6.98 -5.45
C VAL A 147 9.12 -6.54 -5.71
N GLY A 148 9.64 -5.59 -4.93
CA GLY A 148 11.02 -5.14 -5.05
C GLY A 148 12.04 -6.25 -4.86
N SER A 149 11.83 -7.15 -3.89
CA SER A 149 12.68 -8.31 -3.71
C SER A 149 12.59 -9.31 -4.85
N THR A 150 11.42 -9.55 -5.42
CA THR A 150 11.28 -10.39 -6.62
C THR A 150 12.07 -9.82 -7.78
N LEU A 151 11.99 -8.51 -8.03
CA LEU A 151 12.79 -7.84 -9.08
C LEU A 151 14.29 -7.97 -8.83
N LEU A 152 14.75 -7.92 -7.58
CA LEU A 152 16.17 -8.15 -7.24
C LEU A 152 16.58 -9.60 -7.46
N LEU A 153 15.71 -10.57 -7.17
CA LEU A 153 15.95 -11.99 -7.42
C LEU A 153 16.03 -12.29 -8.92
N GLU A 154 15.18 -11.68 -9.74
CA GLU A 154 15.23 -11.78 -11.21
C GLU A 154 16.56 -11.26 -11.78
N GLN A 155 17.18 -10.28 -11.12
CA GLN A 155 18.53 -9.78 -11.46
C GLN A 155 19.67 -10.67 -10.91
N GLY A 156 19.37 -11.77 -10.23
CA GLY A 156 20.38 -12.60 -9.55
C GLY A 156 20.96 -11.98 -8.28
N ARG A 157 20.35 -10.91 -7.74
CA ARG A 157 20.83 -10.17 -6.56
C ARG A 157 20.18 -10.67 -5.26
N ALA A 158 20.36 -11.96 -4.96
CA ALA A 158 19.72 -12.62 -3.82
C ALA A 158 20.04 -11.96 -2.47
N GLU A 159 21.30 -11.58 -2.24
CA GLU A 159 21.71 -10.90 -0.99
C GLU A 159 20.99 -9.57 -0.80
N ALA A 160 20.83 -8.79 -1.87
CA ALA A 160 20.13 -7.51 -1.82
C ALA A 160 18.62 -7.67 -1.59
N ALA A 161 18.04 -8.80 -2.02
CA ALA A 161 16.62 -9.09 -1.84
C ALA A 161 16.24 -9.39 -0.38
N ALA A 162 17.19 -9.79 0.46
CA ALA A 162 16.93 -10.14 1.87
C ALA A 162 16.43 -8.94 2.70
N ALA A 163 16.99 -7.74 2.48
CA ALA A 163 16.64 -6.56 3.27
C ALA A 163 15.19 -6.09 3.04
N PRO A 164 14.67 -5.94 1.81
CA PRO A 164 13.25 -5.65 1.61
C PRO A 164 12.33 -6.80 2.06
N LEU A 165 12.72 -8.08 1.91
CA LEU A 165 11.94 -9.20 2.46
C LEU A 165 11.84 -9.14 3.99
N GLY A 166 12.91 -8.76 4.68
CA GLY A 166 12.90 -8.52 6.12
C GLY A 166 11.94 -7.39 6.51
N ARG A 167 11.98 -6.27 5.78
CA ARG A 167 11.02 -5.16 5.97
C ARG A 167 9.58 -5.60 5.75
N ALA A 168 9.31 -6.40 4.72
CA ALA A 168 8.00 -6.97 4.48
C ALA A 168 7.56 -7.83 5.70
N ALA A 169 8.42 -8.73 6.16
CA ALA A 169 8.18 -9.60 7.32
C ALA A 169 7.87 -8.82 8.62
N ASP A 170 8.44 -7.62 8.79
CA ASP A 170 8.16 -6.74 9.93
C ASP A 170 6.84 -5.98 9.82
N LEU A 171 6.36 -5.72 8.60
CA LEU A 171 5.16 -4.91 8.33
C LEU A 171 3.87 -5.73 8.45
N TYR A 172 3.78 -6.92 7.87
CA TYR A 172 2.53 -7.70 7.89
C TYR A 172 2.03 -8.09 9.30
N PRO A 173 2.86 -8.31 10.34
CA PRO A 173 2.37 -8.50 11.70
C PRO A 173 1.66 -7.25 12.26
N ARG A 174 2.10 -6.05 11.86
CA ARG A 174 1.46 -4.77 12.24
C ARG A 174 0.09 -4.61 11.58
N ALA A 175 -0.06 -5.20 10.40
CA ALA A 175 -1.28 -5.21 9.62
C ALA A 175 -2.28 -6.32 10.02
N ALA A 176 -2.33 -6.75 11.29
CA ALA A 176 -3.24 -7.81 11.74
C ALA A 176 -4.72 -7.48 11.53
N ALA A 177 -5.07 -6.19 11.50
CA ALA A 177 -6.43 -5.71 11.24
C ALA A 177 -6.79 -5.56 9.75
N ALA A 178 -5.83 -5.80 8.84
CA ALA A 178 -6.07 -5.69 7.40
C ALA A 178 -6.99 -6.84 6.91
N PRO A 179 -7.80 -6.61 5.87
CA PRO A 179 -8.72 -7.63 5.36
C PRO A 179 -8.00 -8.84 4.77
N ALA A 180 -6.81 -8.64 4.18
CA ALA A 180 -6.00 -9.68 3.56
C ALA A 180 -4.51 -9.32 3.59
N ARG A 181 -3.64 -10.32 3.40
CA ARG A 181 -2.18 -10.20 3.36
C ARG A 181 -1.59 -11.12 2.28
N PRO A 182 -1.91 -10.89 0.99
CA PRO A 182 -1.64 -11.86 -0.07
C PRO A 182 -0.14 -12.09 -0.31
N GLY A 183 0.71 -11.08 -0.12
CA GLY A 183 2.15 -11.26 -0.28
C GLY A 183 2.86 -11.97 0.89
N TRP A 184 2.20 -12.18 2.04
CA TRP A 184 2.84 -12.76 3.24
C TRP A 184 3.40 -14.18 3.01
N PRO A 185 2.65 -15.15 2.45
CA PRO A 185 3.18 -16.48 2.20
C PRO A 185 4.39 -16.45 1.26
N LEU A 186 4.36 -15.56 0.26
CA LEU A 186 5.46 -15.39 -0.68
C LEU A 186 6.69 -14.78 0.03
N ALA A 187 6.50 -13.75 0.84
CA ALA A 187 7.56 -13.11 1.61
C ALA A 187 8.30 -14.10 2.50
N VAL A 188 7.55 -14.91 3.26
CA VAL A 188 8.11 -15.94 4.15
C VAL A 188 8.91 -16.97 3.36
N ARG A 189 8.36 -17.46 2.24
CA ARG A 189 9.03 -18.45 1.39
C ARG A 189 10.31 -17.90 0.75
N LEU A 190 10.26 -16.68 0.21
CA LEU A 190 11.42 -16.04 -0.41
C LEU A 190 12.50 -15.73 0.62
N LEU A 191 12.12 -15.23 1.82
CA LEU A 191 13.07 -14.92 2.88
C LEU A 191 13.83 -16.17 3.35
N ALA A 192 13.14 -17.30 3.45
CA ALA A 192 13.76 -18.58 3.77
C ALA A 192 14.73 -19.07 2.68
N ALA A 193 14.45 -18.76 1.40
CA ALA A 193 15.31 -19.14 0.28
C ALA A 193 16.53 -18.23 0.09
N THR A 194 16.50 -17.01 0.64
CA THR A 194 17.61 -16.04 0.57
C THR A 194 18.62 -16.17 1.72
N ARG A 195 18.44 -17.14 2.63
CA ARG A 195 19.34 -17.44 3.75
C ARG A 195 20.18 -18.67 3.43
#